data_AF-A0A0B8P7M8-F1
#
_entry.id   AF-A0A0B8P7M8-F1
#
_cell.length_a   1.000
_cell.length_b   1.000
_cell.length_c   1.000
_cell.angle_alpha   90.00
_cell.angle_beta   90.00
_cell.angle_gamma   90.00
#
_symmetry.space_group_name_H-M   'P 1'
#
loop_
_entity.id
_entity.type
_entity.pdbx_description
1 polymer ?
#
loop_
_entity_poly.entity_id
_entity_poly.type
_entity_poly.pdbx_seq_one_letter_code
_entity_poly.pdbx_strand_id
1 'polypeptide(L)'
;MATKFQHDVTGVYKSFQADITYYHPVNLGGVADLVPYAGVHYFSKDYVNYYTGVSQSDATVGRPAYKSDGAFAYKVGYMLVIPVTENLDVTQSTGYSYLDSNISDSPLVDSQNQWATTFGISYAF
;
A
#
# COMPACT_ATOMS: atom_id res chain seq x y z
N MET A 1 6.10 13.80 6.42
CA MET A 1 5.81 13.35 5.04
C MET A 1 6.88 12.35 4.65
N ALA A 2 6.52 11.25 4.00
CA ALA A 2 7.43 10.29 3.40
C ALA A 2 7.18 10.24 1.90
N THR A 3 8.26 10.10 1.13
CA THR A 3 8.22 9.89 -0.31
C THR A 3 9.14 8.74 -0.64
N LYS A 4 8.65 7.80 -1.46
CA LYS A 4 9.40 6.63 -1.87
C LYS A 4 9.29 6.48 -3.38
N PHE A 5 10.42 6.24 -4.04
CA PHE A 5 10.49 5.94 -5.46
C PHE A 5 11.26 4.64 -5.64
N GLN A 6 10.76 3.75 -6.50
CA GLN A 6 11.40 2.48 -6.81
C GLN A 6 11.37 2.24 -8.31
N HIS A 7 12.46 1.74 -8.86
CA HIS A 7 12.59 1.39 -10.28
C HIS A 7 13.38 0.10 -10.45
N ASP A 8 12.99 -0.72 -11.42
CA ASP A 8 13.75 -1.91 -11.81
C ASP A 8 15.07 -1.51 -12.49
N VAL A 9 16.19 -1.86 -11.84
CA VAL A 9 17.54 -1.53 -12.33
C VAL A 9 18.06 -2.59 -13.33
N THR A 10 17.42 -3.76 -13.40
CA THR A 10 17.84 -4.84 -14.30
C THR A 10 17.45 -4.58 -15.76
N GLY A 11 16.50 -3.66 -15.99
CA GLY A 11 16.02 -3.28 -17.32
C GLY A 11 15.10 -4.33 -17.97
N VAL A 12 14.79 -5.42 -17.25
CA VAL A 12 13.96 -6.52 -17.75
C VAL A 12 12.50 -6.10 -17.79
N TYR A 13 12.03 -5.37 -16.77
CA TYR A 13 10.61 -5.05 -16.61
C TYR A 13 10.32 -3.56 -16.80
N LYS A 14 11.34 -2.69 -16.71
CA LYS A 14 11.23 -1.22 -16.84
C LYS A 14 10.18 -0.59 -15.91
N SER A 15 9.73 -1.32 -14.91
CA SER A 15 8.67 -0.93 -14.01
C SER A 15 9.19 0.09 -13.00
N PHE A 16 8.32 1.03 -12.61
CA PHE A 16 8.57 1.94 -11.50
C PHE A 16 7.31 2.14 -10.66
N GLN A 17 7.54 2.60 -9.44
CA GLN A 17 6.50 2.93 -8.46
C GLN A 17 6.90 4.20 -7.71
N ALA A 18 5.90 5.00 -7.34
CA ALA A 18 6.10 6.24 -6.58
C ALA A 18 5.02 6.39 -5.50
N ASP A 19 5.43 6.44 -4.24
CA ASP A 19 4.55 6.62 -3.08
C ASP A 19 4.82 7.96 -2.42
N ILE A 20 3.73 8.66 -2.09
CA ILE A 20 3.76 9.87 -1.28
C ILE A 20 2.75 9.68 -0.15
N THR A 21 3.23 9.74 1.09
CA THR A 21 2.38 9.59 2.28
C THR A 21 2.64 10.72 3.27
N TYR A 22 1.59 11.42 3.66
CA TYR A 22 1.61 12.42 4.72
C TYR A 22 1.22 11.77 6.05
N TYR A 23 1.94 12.11 7.12
CA TYR A 23 1.71 11.65 8.48
C TYR A 23 1.53 12.86 9.37
N HIS A 24 0.56 12.80 10.28
CA HIS A 24 0.28 13.87 11.23
C HIS A 24 0.33 13.32 12.66
N PRO A 25 1.51 13.26 13.31
CA PRO A 25 1.62 12.75 14.66
C PRO A 25 0.93 13.68 15.66
N VAL A 26 0.06 13.11 16.49
CA VAL A 26 -0.68 13.78 17.56
C VAL A 26 -0.36 13.07 18.87
N ASN A 27 0.29 13.79 19.79
CA ASN A 27 0.54 13.29 21.13
C ASN A 27 -0.72 13.40 21.98
N LEU A 28 -1.17 12.29 22.55
CA LEU A 28 -2.36 12.21 23.42
C LEU A 28 -1.96 12.35 24.91
N GLY A 29 -1.14 13.35 25.22
CA GLY A 29 -0.74 13.67 26.60
C GLY A 29 0.13 12.60 27.27
N GLY A 30 1.02 11.96 26.50
CA GLY A 30 1.94 10.92 27.00
C GLY A 30 1.31 9.54 27.24
N VAL A 31 0.00 9.38 27.03
CA VAL A 31 -0.69 8.08 27.13
C VAL A 31 -0.51 7.27 25.85
N ALA A 32 -0.49 7.94 24.70
CA ALA A 32 -0.26 7.33 23.39
C ALA A 32 0.08 8.41 22.36
N ASP A 33 0.69 8.00 21.25
CA ASP A 33 0.83 8.79 20.04
C ASP A 33 -0.11 8.24 18.96
N LEU A 34 -1.01 9.09 18.48
CA LEU A 34 -1.88 8.78 17.35
C LEU A 34 -1.30 9.43 16.09
N VAL A 35 -1.02 8.62 15.08
CA VAL A 35 -0.41 9.04 13.82
C VAL A 35 -1.34 8.69 12.66
N PRO A 36 -2.38 9.50 12.38
CA PRO A 36 -3.11 9.42 11.13
C PRO A 36 -2.20 9.67 9.95
N TYR A 37 -2.50 9.00 8.85
CA TYR A 37 -1.81 9.17 7.59
C TYR A 37 -2.76 9.09 6.40
N ALA A 38 -2.37 9.79 5.34
CA ALA A 38 -3.02 9.75 4.05
C ALA A 38 -1.95 9.79 2.96
N GLY A 39 -2.13 9.03 1.88
CA GLY A 39 -1.14 8.92 0.84
C GLY A 39 -1.71 8.45 -0.49
N VAL A 40 -0.87 8.54 -1.51
CA VAL A 40 -1.14 8.05 -2.85
C VAL A 40 0.07 7.26 -3.33
N HIS A 41 -0.21 6.13 -3.95
CA HIS A 41 0.80 5.26 -4.53
C HIS A 41 0.50 5.07 -6.00
N TYR A 42 1.47 5.41 -6.85
CA TYR A 42 1.39 5.22 -8.29
C TYR A 42 2.22 4.01 -8.71
N PHE A 43 1.62 3.19 -9.57
CA PHE A 43 2.23 2.04 -10.20
C PHE A 43 2.27 2.27 -11.72
N SER A 44 3.46 2.17 -12.31
CA SER A 44 3.61 2.21 -13.77
C SER A 44 2.85 1.08 -14.47
N LYS A 45 2.47 1.30 -15.73
CA LYS A 45 1.82 0.29 -16.58
C LYS A 45 2.55 -1.05 -16.60
N ASP A 46 3.88 -1.02 -16.64
CA ASP A 46 4.70 -2.23 -16.75
C ASP A 46 4.69 -3.01 -15.42
N TYR A 47 4.58 -2.31 -14.29
CA TYR A 47 4.36 -2.92 -12.99
C TYR A 47 3.00 -3.62 -12.91
N VAL A 48 1.93 -2.89 -13.24
CA VAL A 48 0.56 -3.40 -13.14
C VAL A 48 0.38 -4.60 -14.08
N ASN A 49 0.79 -4.49 -15.34
CA ASN A 49 0.67 -5.56 -16.31
C ASN A 49 1.50 -6.80 -15.96
N TYR A 50 2.61 -6.65 -15.24
CA TYR A 50 3.41 -7.78 -14.80
C TYR A 50 2.71 -8.60 -13.70
N TYR A 51 2.04 -7.94 -12.75
CA TYR A 51 1.39 -8.62 -11.62
C TYR A 51 -0.09 -8.94 -11.85
N THR A 52 -0.79 -8.15 -12.66
CA THR A 52 -2.25 -8.26 -12.83
C THR A 52 -2.68 -8.31 -14.30
N GLY A 53 -1.75 -8.24 -15.26
CA GLY A 53 -2.03 -8.38 -16.67
C GLY A 53 -2.32 -9.83 -17.07
N VAL A 54 -3.24 -10.01 -18.01
CA VAL A 54 -3.58 -11.32 -18.58
C VAL A 54 -3.38 -11.24 -20.08
N SER A 55 -2.42 -12.01 -20.60
CA SER A 55 -2.15 -12.06 -22.03
C SER A 55 -3.30 -12.73 -22.78
N GLN A 56 -3.44 -12.44 -24.08
CA GLN A 56 -4.52 -13.01 -24.89
C GLN A 56 -4.39 -14.53 -25.10
N SER A 57 -3.16 -15.06 -25.05
CA SER A 57 -2.89 -16.50 -25.06
C SER A 57 -3.21 -17.19 -23.73
N ASP A 58 -3.14 -16.44 -22.62
CA ASP A 58 -3.43 -16.96 -21.28
C ASP A 58 -4.87 -16.65 -20.83
N ALA A 59 -5.68 -16.07 -21.72
CA ALA A 59 -7.06 -15.73 -21.48
C ALA A 59 -7.94 -16.98 -21.51
N THR A 60 -8.82 -17.09 -20.53
CA THR A 60 -9.82 -18.16 -20.43
C THR A 60 -11.19 -17.55 -20.18
N VAL A 61 -12.26 -18.36 -20.29
CA VAL A 61 -13.63 -17.89 -20.04
C VAL A 61 -13.79 -17.26 -18.64
N GLY A 62 -13.05 -17.75 -17.63
CA GLY A 62 -13.07 -17.21 -16.27
C GLY A 62 -11.99 -16.16 -15.95
N ARG A 63 -11.07 -15.89 -16.89
CA ARG A 63 -9.97 -14.92 -16.73
C ARG A 63 -9.70 -14.25 -18.08
N PRO A 64 -10.50 -13.23 -18.46
CA PRO A 64 -10.34 -12.56 -19.74
C PRO A 64 -9.01 -11.80 -19.82
N ALA A 65 -8.58 -11.49 -21.04
CA ALA A 65 -7.39 -10.68 -21.25
C ALA A 65 -7.54 -9.29 -20.60
N TYR A 66 -6.51 -8.83 -19.91
CA TYR A 66 -6.51 -7.57 -19.18
C TYR A 66 -5.17 -6.87 -19.34
N LYS A 67 -5.23 -5.56 -19.59
CA LYS A 67 -4.05 -4.70 -19.69
C LYS A 67 -4.39 -3.32 -19.15
N SER A 68 -3.47 -2.78 -18.36
CA SER A 68 -3.56 -1.48 -17.69
C SER A 68 -2.54 -0.50 -18.24
N ASP A 69 -2.89 0.78 -18.26
CA ASP A 69 -2.00 1.89 -18.61
C ASP A 69 -1.30 2.53 -17.39
N GLY A 70 -1.41 1.88 -16.22
CA GLY A 70 -0.87 2.35 -14.94
C GLY A 70 -1.99 2.59 -13.93
N ALA A 71 -1.68 2.48 -12.65
CA ALA A 71 -2.68 2.46 -11.58
C ALA A 71 -2.29 3.35 -10.40
N PHE A 72 -3.30 3.91 -9.75
CA PHE A 72 -3.19 4.61 -8.48
C PHE A 72 -3.86 3.82 -7.36
N ALA A 73 -3.24 3.84 -6.19
CA ALA A 73 -3.84 3.41 -4.95
C ALA A 73 -3.84 4.56 -3.95
N TYR A 74 -5.02 4.89 -3.43
CA TYR A 74 -5.20 5.91 -2.41
C TYR A 74 -5.20 5.24 -1.05
N LYS A 75 -4.44 5.76 -0.10
CA LYS A 75 -4.23 5.16 1.21
C LYS A 75 -4.66 6.13 2.29
N VAL A 76 -5.39 5.65 3.27
CA VAL A 76 -5.68 6.38 4.51
C VAL A 76 -5.63 5.41 5.67
N GLY A 77 -5.20 5.87 6.84
CA GLY A 77 -5.16 5.02 8.00
C GLY A 77 -4.61 5.75 9.20
N TYR A 78 -4.35 4.97 10.24
CA TYR A 78 -3.70 5.48 11.43
C TYR A 78 -2.77 4.44 12.02
N MET A 79 -1.84 4.92 12.84
CA MET A 79 -1.00 4.12 13.70
C MET A 79 -1.11 4.68 15.12
N LEU A 80 -1.38 3.83 16.09
CA LEU A 80 -1.42 4.14 17.51
C LEU A 80 -0.19 3.49 18.16
N VAL A 81 0.62 4.29 18.84
CA VAL A 81 1.78 3.85 19.60
C VAL A 81 1.51 4.11 21.08
N ILE A 82 1.55 3.07 21.89
CA ILE A 82 1.23 3.11 23.33
C ILE A 82 2.50 2.74 24.10
N PRO A 83 3.14 3.69 24.81
CA PRO A 83 4.25 3.39 25.69
C PRO A 83 3.73 2.66 26.94
N VAL A 84 4.01 1.36 27.03
CA VAL A 84 3.58 0.52 28.16
C VAL A 84 4.56 0.63 29.32
N THR A 85 5.86 0.72 29.02
CA THR A 85 6.93 0.99 29.99
C THR A 85 7.97 1.94 29.36
N GLU A 86 9.00 2.33 30.10
CA GLU A 86 10.12 3.15 29.58
C GLU A 86 10.86 2.51 28.39
N ASN A 87 10.71 1.20 28.20
CA ASN A 87 11.45 0.40 27.23
C ASN A 87 10.54 -0.39 26.28
N LEU A 88 9.22 -0.34 26.45
CA LEU A 88 8.27 -1.20 25.74
C LEU A 88 7.13 -0.38 25.15
N ASP A 89 7.02 -0.42 23.83
CA ASP A 89 5.93 0.18 23.08
C ASP A 89 5.05 -0.90 22.45
N VAL A 90 3.74 -0.73 22.53
CA VAL A 90 2.76 -1.49 21.76
C VAL A 90 2.27 -0.62 20.62
N THR A 91 2.29 -1.16 19.41
CA THR A 91 1.79 -0.47 18.21
C THR A 91 0.61 -1.21 17.62
N GLN A 92 -0.44 -0.47 17.28
CA GLN A 92 -1.55 -0.95 16.46
C GLN A 92 -1.68 -0.03 15.25
N SER A 93 -1.87 -0.58 14.07
CA SER A 93 -2.16 0.23 12.89
C SER A 93 -3.26 -0.40 12.06
N THR A 94 -4.12 0.45 11.51
CA THR A 94 -5.13 0.05 10.55
C THR A 94 -5.05 0.99 9.35
N GLY A 95 -4.98 0.40 8.17
CA GLY A 95 -4.93 1.09 6.90
C GLY A 95 -6.02 0.60 5.96
N TYR A 96 -6.56 1.54 5.22
CA TYR A 96 -7.44 1.32 4.08
C TYR A 96 -6.75 1.80 2.82
N SER A 97 -6.73 0.96 1.79
CA SER A 97 -6.27 1.33 0.46
C SER A 97 -7.38 1.11 -0.56
N TYR A 98 -7.68 2.14 -1.33
CA TYR A 98 -8.58 2.08 -2.48
C TYR A 98 -7.74 1.98 -3.76
N LEU A 99 -7.93 0.88 -4.47
CA LEU A 99 -7.31 0.59 -5.76
C LEU A 99 -8.18 1.16 -6.89
N ASP A 100 -7.58 1.92 -7.80
CA ASP A 100 -8.32 2.40 -8.98
C ASP A 100 -8.67 1.25 -9.95
N SER A 101 -9.60 1.54 -10.87
CA SER A 101 -10.10 0.57 -11.86
C SER A 101 -9.00 -0.04 -12.72
N ASN A 102 -7.90 0.69 -12.90
CA ASN A 102 -6.76 0.25 -13.70
C ASN A 102 -5.94 -0.87 -13.01
N ILE A 103 -6.24 -1.23 -11.77
CA ILE A 103 -5.73 -2.46 -11.15
C ILE A 103 -6.88 -3.34 -10.64
N SER A 104 -7.99 -2.77 -10.17
CA SER A 104 -9.10 -3.53 -9.59
C SER A 104 -10.00 -4.23 -10.62
N ASP A 105 -10.03 -3.78 -11.87
CA ASP A 105 -10.75 -4.49 -12.95
C ASP A 105 -10.00 -5.75 -13.43
N SER A 106 -8.78 -5.99 -12.93
CA SER A 106 -8.07 -7.23 -13.24
C SER A 106 -8.84 -8.43 -12.62
N PRO A 107 -9.06 -9.52 -13.38
CA PRO A 107 -9.67 -10.73 -12.85
C PRO A 107 -8.81 -11.45 -11.80
N LEU A 108 -7.61 -10.94 -11.51
CA LEU A 108 -6.72 -11.41 -10.45
C LEU A 108 -6.87 -10.59 -9.15
N VAL A 109 -7.69 -9.54 -9.14
CA VAL A 109 -7.94 -8.69 -7.98
C VAL A 109 -9.37 -8.90 -7.50
N ASP A 110 -9.51 -9.48 -6.31
CA ASP A 110 -10.82 -9.82 -5.74
C ASP A 110 -11.59 -8.59 -5.25
N SER A 111 -10.90 -7.50 -4.90
CA SER A 111 -11.53 -6.30 -4.33
C SER A 111 -10.72 -5.03 -4.61
N GLN A 112 -11.43 -3.96 -4.96
CA GLN A 112 -10.87 -2.61 -5.02
C GLN A 112 -10.55 -2.02 -3.63
N ASN A 113 -11.16 -2.58 -2.58
CA ASN A 113 -11.06 -2.13 -1.20
C ASN A 113 -10.14 -3.07 -0.42
N GLN A 114 -9.00 -2.55 0.03
CA GLN A 114 -7.99 -3.32 0.75
C GLN A 114 -7.88 -2.83 2.18
N TRP A 115 -8.05 -3.71 3.16
CA TRP A 115 -7.90 -3.41 4.57
C TRP A 115 -6.71 -4.17 5.13
N ALA A 116 -5.85 -3.47 5.88
CA ALA A 116 -4.74 -4.07 6.58
C ALA A 116 -4.76 -3.60 8.03
N THR A 117 -4.66 -4.54 8.97
CA THR A 117 -4.47 -4.23 10.39
C THR A 117 -3.24 -4.97 10.89
N THR A 118 -2.36 -4.24 11.56
CA THR A 118 -1.10 -4.75 12.09
C THR A 118 -1.03 -4.47 13.57
N PHE A 119 -0.55 -5.46 14.33
CA PHE A 119 -0.19 -5.32 15.73
C PHE A 119 1.30 -5.60 15.89
N GLY A 120 1.98 -4.81 16.71
CA GLY A 120 3.41 -4.90 16.93
C GLY A 120 3.78 -4.55 18.36
N ILE A 121 4.92 -5.08 18.80
CA ILE A 121 5.53 -4.77 20.08
C ILE A 121 6.99 -4.42 19.79
N SER A 122 7.46 -3.31 20.34
CA SER A 122 8.84 -2.85 20.21
C SER A 122 9.46 -2.74 21.59
N TYR A 123 10.68 -3.27 21.76
CA TYR A 123 11.42 -3.19 23.01
C TYR A 123 12.81 -2.60 22.77
N ALA A 124 13.20 -1.62 23.58
CA ALA A 124 14.51 -0.96 23.53
C ALA A 124 15.33 -1.28 24.79
N PHE A 125 16.60 -1.68 24.62
CA PHE A 125 17.53 -2.04 25.70
C PHE A 125 18.32 -0.85 26.22
#